data_AF-A0A151ME63-F1
#
_entry.id   AF-A0A151ME63-F1
#
_cell.length_a   1.000
_cell.length_b   1.000
_cell.length_c   1.000
_cell.angle_alpha   90.00
_cell.angle_beta   90.00
_cell.angle_gamma   90.00
#
_symmetry.space_group_name_H-M   'P 1'
#
loop_
_entity.id
_entity.type
_entity.pdbx_description
1 polymer ?
#
loop_
_entity_poly.entity_id
_entity_poly.type
_entity_poly.pdbx_seq_one_letter_code
_entity_poly.pdbx_strand_id
1 'polypeptide(L)'
;MLTPTERKRQGYIHELIVTEENYVNDLQLVTEIFQKPLIESELLTEKEVAMIFVNWKELIMCNIKLLKALRVRKKMSGEKMPVKMIGDILTAQLPHMQPYIRFCSCQLNGAALIQQKTDEVPEFKEFVKRLAMDPRCKGMPLSSFLLKPMQRVTRYPLIIKNIIENTPENHPDHSHLKHALEKAEELCSQVNEGVREKENSDRLEWIQAHVQCEGLSEQLVFNSVTNCLGPRKFLHSGKLYKAKSNKELYGFLFNDFLLLTQIIKPLGSSGTDKVFSPKSNLQYKMYKTPIFLNEVLVKLPTDPSGDEPIFHISHIDRVYTLRAESINERTAWVQKIKAASELYIETEKKKREKAYLVRSQRATGIGRLMVNIVEGIELKPCRSHGKSNPYCEVTMGSQCHITKTIQDTLNPKWNSNCQFFIKDLEQDVLCITVFERDQFSPDDFLGRTEIRVADIKKDQGSKGPVTKCLLLHEVPTGEIVVRLDLQLFDEP
;
A
#
# COMPACT_ATOMS: atom_id res chain seq x y z
N MET A 1 26.38 -11.55 -47.01
CA MET A 1 25.96 -10.15 -46.76
C MET A 1 24.71 -10.16 -45.89
N LEU A 2 24.61 -9.27 -44.89
CA LEU A 2 23.43 -9.19 -44.02
C LEU A 2 22.27 -8.47 -44.71
N THR A 3 21.04 -8.94 -44.49
CA THR A 3 19.82 -8.24 -44.94
C THR A 3 19.66 -6.91 -44.19
N PRO A 4 18.88 -5.95 -44.70
CA PRO A 4 18.61 -4.70 -43.99
C PRO A 4 18.01 -4.91 -42.58
N THR A 5 17.10 -5.87 -42.44
CA THR A 5 16.49 -6.24 -41.15
C THR A 5 17.51 -6.79 -40.17
N GLU A 6 18.36 -7.73 -40.61
CA GLU A 6 19.41 -8.28 -39.75
C GLU A 6 20.45 -7.22 -39.36
N ARG A 7 20.76 -6.29 -40.27
CA ARG A 7 21.64 -5.15 -39.95
C ARG A 7 21.05 -4.27 -38.86
N LYS A 8 19.75 -3.96 -38.91
CA LYS A 8 19.05 -3.21 -37.86
C LYS A 8 19.06 -3.96 -36.54
N ARG A 9 18.75 -5.27 -36.56
CA ARG A 9 18.82 -6.14 -35.36
C ARG A 9 20.19 -6.06 -34.68
N GLN A 10 21.27 -6.23 -35.43
CA GLN A 10 22.63 -6.11 -34.89
C GLN A 10 22.95 -4.71 -34.39
N GLY A 11 22.43 -3.67 -35.05
CA GLY A 11 22.52 -2.28 -34.59
C GLY A 11 21.91 -2.07 -33.21
N TYR A 12 20.68 -2.55 -32.98
CA TYR A 12 20.01 -2.43 -31.68
C TYR A 12 20.64 -3.32 -30.59
N ILE A 13 21.15 -4.51 -30.94
CA ILE A 13 21.93 -5.33 -30.00
C ILE A 13 23.23 -4.60 -29.61
N HIS A 14 23.90 -3.97 -30.56
CA HIS A 14 25.10 -3.18 -30.27
C HIS A 14 24.77 -1.96 -29.40
N GLU A 15 23.69 -1.24 -29.71
CA GLU A 15 23.18 -0.13 -28.90
C GLU A 15 22.94 -0.57 -27.45
N LEU A 16 22.27 -1.70 -27.22
CA LEU A 16 22.04 -2.25 -25.88
C LEU A 16 23.34 -2.39 -25.10
N ILE A 17 24.36 -3.02 -25.70
CA ILE A 17 25.65 -3.29 -25.06
C ILE A 17 26.41 -1.99 -24.78
N VAL A 18 26.54 -1.11 -25.78
CA VAL A 18 27.29 0.15 -25.65
C VAL A 18 26.63 1.08 -24.63
N THR A 19 25.29 1.17 -24.68
CA THR A 19 24.56 2.00 -23.70
C THR A 19 24.62 1.40 -22.29
N GLU A 20 24.71 0.08 -22.15
CA GLU A 20 24.94 -0.57 -20.85
C GLU A 20 26.34 -0.29 -20.31
N GLU A 21 27.37 -0.35 -21.16
CA GLU A 21 28.74 0.01 -20.77
C GLU A 21 28.83 1.44 -20.27
N ASN A 22 28.27 2.38 -21.04
CA ASN A 22 28.25 3.78 -20.66
C ASN A 22 27.46 3.99 -19.36
N TYR A 23 26.33 3.31 -19.21
CA TYR A 23 25.50 3.42 -18.01
C TYR A 23 26.21 2.89 -16.75
N VAL A 24 26.83 1.70 -16.81
CA VAL A 24 27.60 1.15 -15.69
C VAL A 24 28.78 2.04 -15.33
N ASN A 25 29.50 2.57 -16.34
CA ASN A 25 30.57 3.53 -16.11
C ASN A 25 30.08 4.80 -15.41
N ASP A 26 28.94 5.36 -15.84
CA ASP A 26 28.32 6.51 -15.19
C ASP A 26 27.94 6.20 -13.73
N LEU A 27 27.42 5.00 -13.43
CA LEU A 27 27.11 4.60 -12.05
C LEU A 27 28.37 4.54 -11.18
N GLN A 28 29.44 3.94 -11.68
CA GLN A 28 30.71 3.83 -10.95
C GLN A 28 31.36 5.20 -10.75
N LEU A 29 31.27 6.07 -11.76
CA LEU A 29 31.74 7.45 -11.70
C LEU A 29 31.10 8.22 -10.54
N VAL A 30 29.79 8.04 -10.35
CA VAL A 30 29.07 8.68 -9.24
C VAL A 30 29.61 8.24 -7.88
N THR A 31 29.89 6.95 -7.71
CA THR A 31 30.47 6.46 -6.45
C THR A 31 31.87 7.03 -6.21
N GLU A 32 32.70 7.09 -7.25
CA GLU A 32 34.08 7.55 -7.15
C GLU A 32 34.18 9.06 -6.90
N ILE A 33 33.46 9.86 -7.68
CA ILE A 33 33.63 11.32 -7.72
C ILE A 33 32.70 12.04 -6.76
N PHE A 34 31.48 11.52 -6.56
CA PHE A 34 30.49 12.21 -5.74
C PHE A 34 30.30 11.54 -4.38
N GLN A 35 29.99 10.25 -4.35
CA GLN A 35 29.58 9.58 -3.11
C GLN A 35 30.71 9.52 -2.07
N LYS A 36 31.89 9.03 -2.44
CA LYS A 36 33.03 8.93 -1.50
C LYS A 36 33.48 10.31 -1.00
N PRO A 37 33.70 11.32 -1.87
CA PRO A 37 34.11 12.64 -1.38
C PRO A 37 33.04 13.32 -0.52
N LEU A 38 31.75 13.14 -0.80
CA LEU A 38 30.68 13.69 0.04
C LEU A 38 30.65 13.05 1.44
N ILE A 39 30.91 11.74 1.55
CA ILE A 39 31.05 11.06 2.85
C ILE A 39 32.25 11.63 3.62
N GLU A 40 33.39 11.78 2.96
CA GLU A 40 34.64 12.23 3.59
C GLU A 40 34.63 13.73 3.93
N SER A 41 33.81 14.54 3.25
CA SER A 41 33.75 16.00 3.44
C SER A 41 33.11 16.46 4.76
N GLU A 42 32.37 15.59 5.44
CA GLU A 42 31.55 15.92 6.62
C GLU A 42 30.51 17.04 6.40
N LEU A 43 30.26 17.48 5.16
CA LEU A 43 29.24 18.47 4.81
C LEU A 43 27.81 17.93 4.94
N LEU A 44 27.68 16.61 5.01
CA LEU A 44 26.43 15.88 5.18
C LEU A 44 26.61 14.81 6.27
N THR A 45 25.56 14.57 7.03
CA THR A 45 25.48 13.42 7.94
C THR A 45 25.38 12.11 7.16
N GLU A 46 25.74 10.98 7.80
CA GLU A 46 25.59 9.66 7.18
C GLU A 46 24.15 9.39 6.72
N LYS A 47 23.16 9.85 7.49
CA LYS A 47 21.74 9.76 7.14
C LYS A 47 21.40 10.54 5.87
N GLU A 48 21.92 11.76 5.74
CA GLU A 48 21.70 12.61 4.56
C GLU A 48 22.36 12.01 3.31
N VAL A 49 23.58 11.48 3.43
CA VAL A 49 24.23 10.76 2.33
C VAL A 49 23.42 9.53 1.93
N ALA A 50 22.94 8.75 2.90
CA ALA A 50 22.10 7.58 2.64
C ALA A 50 20.76 7.96 2.00
N MET A 51 20.20 9.14 2.29
CA MET A 51 19.00 9.65 1.61
C MET A 51 19.26 10.01 0.14
N ILE A 52 20.45 10.52 -0.19
CA ILE A 52 20.80 10.90 -1.57
C ILE A 52 21.08 9.67 -2.43
N PHE A 53 21.94 8.78 -1.96
CA PHE A 53 22.44 7.66 -2.76
C PHE A 53 21.66 6.36 -2.54
N VAL A 54 20.87 6.26 -1.46
CA VAL A 54 19.99 5.12 -1.16
C VAL A 54 20.76 3.80 -1.27
N ASN A 55 20.47 2.98 -2.27
CA ASN A 55 21.08 1.69 -2.55
C ASN A 55 21.89 1.71 -3.87
N TRP A 56 22.54 2.82 -4.20
CA TRP A 56 23.34 3.00 -5.43
C TRP A 56 24.32 1.85 -5.72
N LYS A 57 24.96 1.32 -4.68
CA LYS A 57 25.87 0.17 -4.79
C LYS A 57 25.17 -1.08 -5.33
N GLU A 58 23.92 -1.33 -4.95
CA GLU A 58 23.13 -2.46 -5.46
C GLU A 58 22.80 -2.29 -6.95
N LEU A 59 22.52 -1.05 -7.40
CA LEU A 59 22.35 -0.74 -8.82
C LEU A 59 23.62 -1.05 -9.63
N ILE A 60 24.80 -0.70 -9.10
CA ILE A 60 26.07 -1.05 -9.73
C ILE A 60 26.20 -2.58 -9.82
N MET A 61 25.94 -3.30 -8.73
CA MET A 61 26.12 -4.76 -8.69
C MET A 61 25.23 -5.50 -9.69
N CYS A 62 23.94 -5.15 -9.80
CA CYS A 62 23.04 -5.83 -10.73
C CYS A 62 23.39 -5.54 -12.21
N ASN A 63 23.76 -4.30 -12.54
CA ASN A 63 24.11 -3.94 -13.91
C ASN A 63 25.52 -4.45 -14.31
N ILE A 64 26.49 -4.54 -13.38
CA ILE A 64 27.77 -5.23 -13.65
C ILE A 64 27.52 -6.70 -14.02
N LYS A 65 26.59 -7.38 -13.36
CA LYS A 65 26.25 -8.77 -13.68
C LYS A 65 25.67 -8.90 -15.09
N LEU A 66 24.72 -8.02 -15.45
CA LEU A 66 24.18 -7.92 -16.81
C LEU A 66 25.29 -7.65 -17.84
N LEU A 67 26.08 -6.59 -17.62
CA LEU A 67 27.12 -6.18 -18.55
C LEU A 67 28.17 -7.28 -18.78
N LYS A 68 28.57 -8.00 -17.72
CA LYS A 68 29.48 -9.15 -17.85
C LYS A 68 28.90 -10.23 -18.76
N ALA A 69 27.63 -10.58 -18.60
CA ALA A 69 26.97 -11.56 -19.45
C ALA A 69 26.90 -11.10 -20.92
N LEU A 70 26.56 -9.83 -21.17
CA LEU A 70 26.55 -9.23 -22.50
C LEU A 70 27.93 -9.26 -23.16
N ARG A 71 28.99 -8.90 -22.43
CA ARG A 71 30.38 -8.93 -22.91
C ARG A 71 30.84 -10.34 -23.26
N VAL A 72 30.52 -11.33 -22.41
CA VAL A 72 30.82 -12.74 -22.67
C VAL A 72 30.13 -13.19 -23.96
N ARG A 73 28.84 -12.87 -24.15
CA ARG A 73 28.10 -13.18 -25.38
C ARG A 73 28.72 -12.56 -26.63
N LYS A 74 29.12 -11.27 -26.54
CA LYS A 74 29.79 -10.59 -27.66
C LYS A 74 31.15 -11.21 -27.99
N LYS A 75 31.94 -11.56 -26.97
CA LYS A 75 33.24 -12.23 -27.14
C LYS A 75 33.09 -13.61 -27.79
N MET A 76 32.13 -14.42 -27.32
CA MET A 76 31.85 -15.75 -27.89
C MET A 76 31.35 -15.69 -29.33
N SER A 77 30.63 -14.62 -29.70
CA SER A 77 30.14 -14.44 -31.07
C SER A 77 31.28 -14.12 -32.04
N GLY A 78 32.32 -13.41 -31.57
CA GLY A 78 33.42 -12.89 -32.37
C GLY A 78 33.28 -11.38 -32.63
N GLU A 79 34.41 -10.67 -32.70
CA GLU A 79 34.45 -9.20 -32.71
C GLU A 79 33.68 -8.60 -33.90
N LYS A 80 33.89 -9.17 -35.10
CA LYS A 80 33.23 -8.75 -36.37
C LYS A 80 32.03 -9.62 -36.74
N MET A 81 31.63 -10.53 -35.86
CA MET A 81 30.55 -11.48 -36.13
C MET A 81 29.24 -11.03 -35.48
N PRO A 82 28.08 -11.32 -36.11
CA PRO A 82 26.77 -10.99 -35.57
C PRO A 82 26.48 -11.81 -34.30
N VAL A 83 25.83 -11.17 -33.34
CA VAL A 83 25.34 -11.83 -32.13
C VAL A 83 24.07 -12.61 -32.48
N LYS A 84 24.12 -13.93 -32.29
CA LYS A 84 22.99 -14.81 -32.62
C LYS A 84 21.82 -14.62 -31.67
N MET A 85 22.04 -14.67 -30.36
CA MET A 85 20.99 -14.53 -29.34
C MET A 85 21.40 -13.52 -28.27
N ILE A 86 20.42 -12.81 -27.70
CA ILE A 86 20.62 -11.89 -26.58
C ILE A 86 19.47 -11.91 -25.58
N GLY A 87 18.27 -12.32 -26.00
CA GLY A 87 17.06 -12.28 -25.20
C GLY A 87 17.11 -13.23 -24.00
N ASP A 88 17.85 -14.33 -24.09
CA ASP A 88 18.05 -15.30 -23.00
C ASP A 88 18.78 -14.66 -21.81
N ILE A 89 19.79 -13.84 -22.07
CA ILE A 89 20.48 -13.07 -21.03
C ILE A 89 19.53 -12.08 -20.39
N LEU A 90 18.78 -11.32 -21.19
CA LEU A 90 17.85 -10.31 -20.68
C LEU A 90 16.75 -10.94 -19.83
N THR A 91 16.16 -12.03 -20.29
CA THR A 91 15.15 -12.82 -19.55
C THR A 91 15.69 -13.26 -18.19
N ALA A 92 16.95 -13.70 -18.13
CA ALA A 92 17.57 -14.16 -16.89
C ALA A 92 17.98 -13.00 -15.95
N GLN A 93 18.34 -11.82 -16.48
CA GLN A 93 18.88 -10.72 -15.66
C GLN A 93 17.83 -9.70 -15.21
N LEU A 94 16.81 -9.39 -16.02
CA LEU A 94 15.80 -8.38 -15.69
C LEU A 94 15.06 -8.64 -14.36
N PRO A 95 14.71 -9.90 -13.98
CA PRO A 95 14.13 -10.17 -12.68
C PRO A 95 15.00 -9.76 -11.48
N HIS A 96 16.32 -9.65 -11.66
CA HIS A 96 17.28 -9.25 -10.63
C HIS A 96 17.48 -7.72 -10.51
N MET A 97 16.71 -6.92 -11.26
CA MET A 97 16.78 -5.46 -11.24
C MET A 97 15.87 -4.83 -10.17
N GLN A 98 15.40 -5.60 -9.18
CA GLN A 98 14.61 -5.12 -8.04
C GLN A 98 15.19 -3.90 -7.29
N PRO A 99 16.53 -3.73 -7.17
CA PRO A 99 17.11 -2.54 -6.53
C PRO A 99 16.67 -1.20 -7.12
N TYR A 100 16.21 -1.17 -8.38
CA TYR A 100 15.66 0.04 -9.01
C TYR A 100 14.39 0.55 -8.34
N ILE A 101 13.53 -0.35 -7.83
CA ILE A 101 12.26 0.02 -7.19
C ILE A 101 12.57 0.91 -5.98
N ARG A 102 13.47 0.44 -5.10
CA ARG A 102 13.89 1.16 -3.89
C ARG A 102 14.61 2.47 -4.21
N PHE A 103 15.50 2.48 -5.21
CA PHE A 103 16.22 3.70 -5.56
C PHE A 103 15.26 4.76 -6.07
N CYS A 104 14.47 4.42 -7.10
CA CYS A 104 13.58 5.36 -7.75
C CYS A 104 12.46 5.83 -6.82
N SER A 105 11.96 4.99 -5.92
CA SER A 105 10.96 5.40 -4.93
C SER A 105 11.45 6.50 -3.97
N CYS A 106 12.76 6.56 -3.72
CA CYS A 106 13.36 7.49 -2.76
C CYS A 106 14.12 8.66 -3.43
N GLN A 107 14.43 8.57 -4.74
CA GLN A 107 15.32 9.51 -5.42
C GLN A 107 14.82 10.97 -5.38
N LEU A 108 13.50 11.19 -5.32
CA LEU A 108 12.92 12.54 -5.25
C LEU A 108 13.25 13.23 -3.92
N ASN A 109 13.24 12.47 -2.81
CA ASN A 109 13.63 12.99 -1.50
C ASN A 109 15.12 13.35 -1.47
N GLY A 110 15.98 12.52 -2.09
CA GLY A 110 17.40 12.82 -2.27
C GLY A 110 17.65 14.07 -3.13
N ALA A 111 16.92 14.22 -4.24
CA ALA A 111 17.01 15.40 -5.09
C ALA A 111 16.58 16.69 -4.36
N ALA A 112 15.48 16.63 -3.60
CA ALA A 112 15.01 17.74 -2.78
C ALA A 112 16.05 18.14 -1.71
N LEU A 113 16.69 17.16 -1.08
CA LEU A 113 17.76 17.40 -0.10
C LEU A 113 18.99 18.06 -0.74
N ILE A 114 19.43 17.61 -1.92
CA ILE A 114 20.53 18.26 -2.65
C ILE A 114 20.18 19.71 -2.96
N GLN A 115 18.97 19.97 -3.47
CA GLN A 115 18.52 21.32 -3.79
C GLN A 115 18.52 22.20 -2.54
N GLN A 116 17.93 21.72 -1.45
CA GLN A 116 17.90 22.43 -0.17
C GLN A 116 19.31 22.78 0.32
N LYS A 117 20.22 21.80 0.35
CA LYS A 117 21.61 22.03 0.79
C LYS A 117 22.38 22.97 -0.13
N THR A 118 22.09 22.93 -1.43
CA THR A 118 22.69 23.83 -2.42
C THR A 118 22.26 25.28 -2.18
N ASP A 119 21.00 25.49 -1.76
CA ASP A 119 20.46 26.83 -1.51
C ASP A 119 20.85 27.37 -0.13
N GLU A 120 20.97 26.50 0.88
CA GLU A 120 21.20 26.89 2.28
C GLU A 120 22.67 26.87 2.71
N VAL A 121 23.53 26.09 2.04
CA VAL A 121 24.92 25.86 2.45
C VAL A 121 25.88 26.18 1.27
N PRO A 122 26.47 27.40 1.21
CA PRO A 122 27.36 27.81 0.14
C PRO A 122 28.57 26.89 -0.07
N GLU A 123 29.14 26.36 1.02
CA GLU A 123 30.27 25.43 1.00
C GLU A 123 29.90 24.12 0.29
N PHE A 124 28.69 23.60 0.55
CA PHE A 124 28.16 22.41 -0.12
C PHE A 124 27.98 22.64 -1.61
N LYS A 125 27.40 23.78 -1.99
CA LYS A 125 27.19 24.16 -3.39
C LYS A 125 28.51 24.19 -4.16
N GLU A 126 29.52 24.88 -3.63
CA GLU A 126 30.82 24.99 -4.29
C GLU A 126 31.57 23.65 -4.30
N PHE A 127 31.45 22.85 -3.23
CA PHE A 127 32.02 21.51 -3.17
C PHE A 127 31.46 20.61 -4.28
N VAL A 128 30.13 20.47 -4.38
CA VAL A 128 29.49 19.64 -5.42
C VAL A 128 29.81 20.14 -6.83
N LYS A 129 29.86 21.46 -7.03
CA LYS A 129 30.24 22.05 -8.32
C LYS A 129 31.67 21.69 -8.72
N ARG A 130 32.62 21.76 -7.77
CA ARG A 130 34.01 21.36 -7.99
C ARG A 130 34.14 19.87 -8.32
N LEU A 131 33.38 18.99 -7.65
CA LEU A 131 33.35 17.56 -8.00
C LEU A 131 32.86 17.33 -9.44
N ALA A 132 31.86 18.10 -9.89
CA ALA A 132 31.34 18.02 -11.26
C ALA A 132 32.28 18.58 -12.34
N MET A 133 33.41 19.22 -11.97
CA MET A 133 34.44 19.68 -12.90
C MET A 133 35.33 18.55 -13.43
N ASP A 134 35.24 17.33 -12.87
CA ASP A 134 35.96 16.18 -13.45
C ASP A 134 35.55 16.01 -14.92
N PRO A 135 36.51 15.91 -15.86
CA PRO A 135 36.22 15.83 -17.30
C PRO A 135 35.33 14.63 -17.67
N ARG A 136 35.36 13.55 -16.88
CA ARG A 136 34.48 12.38 -17.07
C ARG A 136 33.00 12.71 -16.83
N CYS A 137 32.70 13.74 -16.03
CA CYS A 137 31.35 14.24 -15.81
C CYS A 137 30.77 14.96 -17.02
N LYS A 138 31.58 15.37 -18.01
CA LYS A 138 31.15 16.06 -19.24
C LYS A 138 30.26 17.30 -18.98
N GLY A 139 30.54 18.02 -17.89
CA GLY A 139 29.78 19.20 -17.48
C GLY A 139 28.40 18.92 -16.88
N MET A 140 28.05 17.65 -16.65
CA MET A 140 26.77 17.27 -16.04
C MET A 140 26.86 17.34 -14.50
N PRO A 141 25.88 17.96 -13.81
CA PRO A 141 25.85 18.01 -12.35
C PRO A 141 25.40 16.68 -11.74
N LEU A 142 25.70 16.44 -10.45
CA LEU A 142 25.28 15.23 -9.71
C LEU A 142 23.78 14.93 -9.86
N SER A 143 22.92 15.94 -9.76
CA SER A 143 21.46 15.79 -9.88
C SER A 143 21.04 15.11 -11.20
N SER A 144 21.77 15.38 -12.29
CA SER A 144 21.49 14.75 -13.59
C SER A 144 21.91 13.27 -13.65
N PHE A 145 22.98 12.89 -12.94
CA PHE A 145 23.39 11.49 -12.84
C PHE A 145 22.39 10.66 -12.03
N LEU A 146 21.80 11.24 -10.99
CA LEU A 146 20.78 10.56 -10.16
C LEU A 146 19.49 10.25 -10.93
N LEU A 147 19.24 10.89 -12.09
CA LEU A 147 18.11 10.55 -12.97
C LEU A 147 18.38 9.32 -13.85
N LYS A 148 19.64 8.94 -14.04
CA LYS A 148 20.02 7.87 -14.99
C LYS A 148 19.38 6.52 -14.67
N PRO A 149 19.23 6.08 -13.41
CA PRO A 149 18.54 4.81 -13.12
C PRO A 149 17.08 4.76 -13.62
N MET A 150 16.29 5.79 -13.35
CA MET A 150 14.91 5.88 -13.88
C MET A 150 14.88 5.92 -15.41
N GLN A 151 15.83 6.63 -16.02
CA GLN A 151 15.98 6.67 -17.48
C GLN A 151 16.39 5.31 -18.06
N ARG A 152 17.22 4.53 -17.36
CA ARG A 152 17.69 3.24 -17.85
C ARG A 152 16.57 2.20 -17.82
N VAL A 153 15.86 2.10 -16.71
CA VAL A 153 14.80 1.10 -16.56
C VAL A 153 13.70 1.29 -17.62
N THR A 154 13.33 2.55 -17.90
CA THR A 154 12.34 2.90 -18.94
C THR A 154 12.84 2.73 -20.37
N ARG A 155 14.15 2.62 -20.59
CA ARG A 155 14.73 2.37 -21.91
C ARG A 155 14.82 0.90 -22.28
N TYR A 156 14.88 -0.02 -21.31
CA TYR A 156 14.95 -1.45 -21.61
C TYR A 156 13.79 -1.92 -22.51
N PRO A 157 12.51 -1.64 -22.21
CA PRO A 157 11.40 -2.05 -23.08
C PRO A 157 11.56 -1.51 -24.51
N LEU A 158 11.98 -0.26 -24.68
CA LEU A 158 12.14 0.38 -25.98
C LEU A 158 13.22 -0.31 -26.83
N ILE A 159 14.39 -0.57 -26.23
CA ILE A 159 15.49 -1.24 -26.92
C ILE A 159 15.11 -2.69 -27.26
N ILE A 160 14.50 -3.42 -26.32
CA ILE A 160 14.09 -4.81 -26.53
C ILE A 160 13.05 -4.91 -27.65
N LYS A 161 12.07 -4.01 -27.66
CA LYS A 161 11.05 -3.94 -28.72
C LYS A 161 11.66 -3.74 -30.10
N ASN A 162 12.63 -2.82 -30.23
CA ASN A 162 13.35 -2.61 -31.49
C ASN A 162 14.12 -3.87 -31.94
N ILE A 163 14.68 -4.65 -31.00
CA ILE A 163 15.33 -5.94 -31.33
C ILE A 163 14.29 -6.97 -31.79
N ILE A 164 13.14 -7.07 -31.12
CA ILE A 164 12.03 -7.99 -31.48
C ILE A 164 11.51 -7.69 -32.89
N GLU A 165 11.22 -6.42 -33.18
CA GLU A 165 10.67 -5.99 -34.49
C GLU A 165 11.60 -6.33 -35.66
N ASN A 166 12.89 -6.54 -35.39
CA ASN A 166 13.89 -6.95 -36.37
C ASN A 166 14.34 -8.41 -36.20
N THR A 167 13.64 -9.22 -35.39
CA THR A 167 13.91 -10.64 -35.15
C THR A 167 12.73 -11.50 -35.64
N PRO A 168 12.88 -12.30 -36.71
CA PRO A 168 11.81 -13.14 -37.26
C PRO A 168 11.18 -14.08 -36.22
N GLU A 169 9.90 -14.44 -36.37
CA GLU A 169 9.21 -15.33 -35.41
C GLU A 169 9.82 -16.73 -35.31
N ASN A 170 10.41 -17.23 -36.41
CA ASN A 170 11.10 -18.53 -36.44
C ASN A 170 12.54 -18.46 -35.89
N HIS A 171 13.03 -17.29 -35.51
CA HIS A 171 14.37 -17.12 -34.97
C HIS A 171 14.42 -17.59 -33.49
N PRO A 172 15.45 -18.34 -33.05
CA PRO A 172 15.50 -18.92 -31.70
C PRO A 172 15.51 -17.90 -30.56
N ASP A 173 15.91 -16.66 -30.85
CA ASP A 173 15.91 -15.54 -29.89
C ASP A 173 14.53 -14.88 -29.71
N HIS A 174 13.57 -15.12 -30.62
CA HIS A 174 12.30 -14.38 -30.64
C HIS A 174 11.46 -14.62 -29.37
N SER A 175 11.33 -15.88 -28.93
CA SER A 175 10.61 -16.23 -27.70
C SER A 175 11.27 -15.63 -26.46
N HIS A 176 12.60 -15.71 -26.38
CA HIS A 176 13.37 -15.13 -25.28
C HIS A 176 13.21 -13.60 -25.22
N LEU A 177 13.23 -12.93 -26.38
CA LEU A 177 13.05 -11.49 -26.43
C LEU A 177 11.63 -11.07 -26.02
N LYS A 178 10.59 -11.83 -26.39
CA LYS A 178 9.21 -11.58 -25.91
C LYS A 178 9.13 -11.67 -24.38
N HIS A 179 9.66 -12.73 -23.78
CA HIS A 179 9.71 -12.85 -22.31
C HIS A 179 10.55 -11.73 -21.67
N ALA A 180 11.67 -11.35 -22.28
CA ALA A 180 12.47 -10.23 -21.79
C ALA A 180 11.71 -8.89 -21.84
N LEU A 181 10.90 -8.65 -22.87
CA LEU A 181 10.07 -7.45 -22.97
C LEU A 181 9.03 -7.41 -21.84
N GLU A 182 8.31 -8.51 -21.62
CA GLU A 182 7.34 -8.63 -20.53
C GLU A 182 8.01 -8.34 -19.18
N LYS A 183 9.21 -8.89 -18.93
CA LYS A 183 9.96 -8.62 -17.69
C LYS A 183 10.46 -7.19 -17.57
N ALA A 184 10.81 -6.53 -18.67
CA ALA A 184 11.21 -5.13 -18.65
C ALA A 184 10.01 -4.20 -18.36
N GLU A 185 8.86 -4.48 -18.96
CA GLU A 185 7.62 -3.73 -18.75
C GLU A 185 7.08 -3.95 -17.32
N GLU A 186 7.12 -5.18 -16.81
CA GLU A 186 6.78 -5.52 -15.43
C GLU A 186 7.65 -4.74 -14.45
N LEU A 187 8.97 -4.72 -14.67
CA LEU A 187 9.91 -3.95 -13.85
C LEU A 187 9.61 -2.44 -13.90
N CYS A 188 9.33 -1.87 -15.06
CA CYS A 188 8.93 -0.45 -15.18
C CYS A 188 7.66 -0.16 -14.38
N SER A 189 6.67 -1.05 -14.47
CA SER A 189 5.42 -0.93 -13.71
C SER A 189 5.69 -0.96 -12.21
N GLN A 190 6.46 -1.94 -11.73
CA GLN A 190 6.85 -2.07 -10.32
C GLN A 190 7.61 -0.85 -9.80
N VAL A 191 8.56 -0.31 -10.57
CA VAL A 191 9.28 0.92 -10.20
C VAL A 191 8.31 2.09 -10.08
N ASN A 192 7.42 2.26 -11.04
CA ASN A 192 6.45 3.35 -11.05
C ASN A 192 5.48 3.23 -9.86
N GLU A 193 4.97 2.03 -9.57
CA GLU A 193 4.12 1.80 -8.39
C GLU A 193 4.90 2.05 -7.09
N GLY A 194 6.14 1.60 -6.98
CA GLY A 194 6.99 1.86 -5.82
C GLY A 194 7.20 3.35 -5.54
N VAL A 195 7.34 4.18 -6.58
CA VAL A 195 7.35 5.65 -6.44
C VAL A 195 6.04 6.16 -5.86
N ARG A 196 4.90 5.73 -6.41
CA ARG A 196 3.56 6.14 -5.91
C ARG A 196 3.33 5.72 -4.46
N GLU A 197 3.67 4.49 -4.12
CA GLU A 197 3.50 3.94 -2.77
C GLU A 197 4.37 4.67 -1.76
N LYS A 198 5.61 5.01 -2.12
CA LYS A 198 6.51 5.76 -1.26
C LYS A 198 6.03 7.19 -1.03
N GLU A 199 5.61 7.90 -2.08
CA GLU A 199 4.99 9.22 -1.94
C GLU A 199 3.74 9.18 -1.06
N ASN A 200 2.90 8.14 -1.23
CA ASN A 200 1.73 7.94 -0.39
C ASN A 200 2.11 7.73 1.07
N SER A 201 3.04 6.82 1.35
CA SER A 201 3.52 6.55 2.71
C SER A 201 4.08 7.80 3.37
N ASP A 202 4.93 8.57 2.67
CA ASP A 202 5.53 9.80 3.21
C ASP A 202 4.46 10.85 3.54
N ARG A 203 3.40 10.96 2.71
CA ARG A 203 2.25 11.84 3.01
C ARG A 203 1.43 11.36 4.20
N LEU A 204 1.19 10.05 4.34
CA LEU A 204 0.43 9.49 5.47
C LEU A 204 1.19 9.66 6.79
N GLU A 205 2.51 9.45 6.80
CA GLU A 205 3.37 9.71 7.96
C GLU A 205 3.38 11.20 8.33
N TRP A 206 3.45 12.09 7.34
CA TRP A 206 3.31 13.52 7.59
C TRP A 206 1.96 13.85 8.24
N ILE A 207 0.86 13.31 7.73
CA ILE A 207 -0.48 13.53 8.31
C ILE A 207 -0.54 12.99 9.75
N GLN A 208 0.02 11.80 10.00
CA GLN A 208 0.07 11.20 11.34
C GLN A 208 0.76 12.10 12.37
N ALA A 209 1.85 12.75 11.98
CA ALA A 209 2.63 13.62 12.86
C ALA A 209 2.03 15.04 13.05
N HIS A 210 1.18 15.50 12.13
CA HIS A 210 0.67 16.89 12.12
C HIS A 210 -0.83 17.01 12.41
N VAL A 211 -1.59 15.90 12.45
CA VAL A 211 -3.04 15.93 12.70
C VAL A 211 -3.38 15.28 14.04
N GLN A 212 -3.84 16.10 14.99
CA GLN A 212 -4.35 15.67 16.28
C GLN A 212 -5.78 15.13 16.15
N CYS A 213 -5.95 13.82 16.37
CA CYS A 213 -7.24 13.12 16.35
C CYS A 213 -7.67 12.74 17.77
N GLU A 214 -8.33 13.66 18.47
CA GLU A 214 -8.85 13.45 19.84
C GLU A 214 -10.34 13.08 19.84
N GLY A 215 -10.81 12.36 20.86
CA GLY A 215 -12.23 12.05 21.03
C GLY A 215 -12.77 10.96 20.11
N LEU A 216 -11.87 10.19 19.47
CA LEU A 216 -12.20 8.92 18.85
C LEU A 216 -12.14 7.80 19.89
N SER A 217 -12.98 6.78 19.74
CA SER A 217 -12.92 5.55 20.53
C SER A 217 -11.64 4.74 20.29
N GLU A 218 -10.97 5.01 19.16
CA GLU A 218 -9.81 4.28 18.64
C GLU A 218 -8.73 5.25 18.19
N GLN A 219 -7.49 4.81 18.28
CA GLN A 219 -6.37 5.58 17.76
C GLN A 219 -6.34 5.46 16.24
N LEU A 220 -6.55 6.58 15.55
CA LEU A 220 -6.46 6.63 14.11
C LEU A 220 -4.99 6.57 13.64
N VAL A 221 -4.64 5.45 13.01
CA VAL A 221 -3.35 5.26 12.32
C VAL A 221 -3.54 5.45 10.81
N PHE A 222 -2.96 6.50 10.23
CA PHE A 222 -3.15 6.82 8.82
C PHE A 222 -2.40 5.86 7.90
N ASN A 223 -1.13 5.56 8.20
CA ASN A 223 -0.32 4.65 7.39
C ASN A 223 -0.61 3.17 7.75
N SER A 224 -1.84 2.74 7.49
CA SER A 224 -2.37 1.43 7.86
C SER A 224 -3.25 0.83 6.74
N VAL A 225 -3.78 -0.37 6.99
CA VAL A 225 -4.76 -1.04 6.12
C VAL A 225 -6.17 -0.58 6.47
N THR A 226 -7.03 -0.43 5.47
CA THR A 226 -8.45 -0.10 5.61
C THR A 226 -9.32 -1.36 5.73
N ASN A 227 -10.58 -1.23 6.14
CA ASN A 227 -11.49 -2.37 6.37
C ASN A 227 -11.76 -3.26 5.14
N CYS A 228 -11.65 -2.70 3.93
CA CYS A 228 -11.95 -3.45 2.71
C CYS A 228 -11.18 -3.04 1.44
N LEU A 229 -10.45 -1.92 1.44
CA LEU A 229 -9.77 -1.39 0.26
C LEU A 229 -8.27 -1.69 0.22
N GLY A 230 -7.75 -2.46 1.19
CA GLY A 230 -6.31 -2.67 1.35
C GLY A 230 -5.62 -1.45 1.97
N PRO A 231 -4.35 -1.16 1.63
CA PRO A 231 -3.60 -0.03 2.17
C PRO A 231 -4.32 1.32 1.98
N ARG A 232 -4.29 2.18 3.00
CA ARG A 232 -4.84 3.54 2.91
C ARG A 232 -4.07 4.35 1.89
N LYS A 233 -4.79 5.13 1.08
CA LYS A 233 -4.23 6.02 0.06
C LYS A 233 -4.71 7.44 0.27
N PHE A 234 -3.79 8.39 0.35
CA PHE A 234 -4.07 9.81 0.30
C PHE A 234 -4.45 10.22 -1.12
N LEU A 235 -5.60 10.90 -1.30
CA LEU A 235 -6.15 11.24 -2.61
C LEU A 235 -6.15 12.74 -2.91
N HIS A 236 -6.45 13.58 -1.91
CA HIS A 236 -6.54 15.04 -2.09
C HIS A 236 -6.48 15.78 -0.75
N SER A 237 -6.03 17.02 -0.77
CA SER A 237 -6.18 17.94 0.36
C SER A 237 -6.31 19.38 -0.10
N GLY A 238 -6.89 20.22 0.76
CA GLY A 238 -7.09 21.63 0.43
C GLY A 238 -7.94 22.36 1.45
N LYS A 239 -7.95 23.69 1.36
CA LYS A 239 -8.82 24.51 2.21
C LYS A 239 -10.27 24.36 1.78
N LEU A 240 -11.14 24.27 2.78
CA LEU A 240 -12.59 24.19 2.61
C LEU A 240 -13.25 25.14 3.59
N TYR A 241 -14.30 25.84 3.17
CA TYR A 241 -15.05 26.75 4.02
C TYR A 241 -16.46 26.22 4.21
N LYS A 242 -16.96 26.20 5.44
CA LYS A 242 -18.38 25.88 5.66
C LYS A 242 -19.24 27.03 5.17
N ALA A 243 -20.08 26.81 4.15
CA ALA A 243 -20.78 27.90 3.45
C ALA A 243 -21.61 28.81 4.38
N LYS A 244 -22.32 28.23 5.38
CA LYS A 244 -23.17 29.01 6.28
C LYS A 244 -22.42 29.85 7.33
N SER A 245 -21.26 29.40 7.78
CA SER A 245 -20.54 30.04 8.89
C SER A 245 -19.19 30.63 8.46
N ASN A 246 -18.83 30.48 7.20
CA ASN A 246 -17.54 30.81 6.62
C ASN A 246 -16.33 30.27 7.41
N LYS A 247 -16.53 29.20 8.19
CA LYS A 247 -15.48 28.63 9.04
C LYS A 247 -14.43 27.98 8.15
N GLU A 248 -13.18 28.42 8.27
CA GLU A 248 -12.03 27.83 7.58
C GLU A 248 -11.74 26.44 8.16
N LEU A 249 -11.69 25.45 7.26
CA LEU A 249 -11.32 24.07 7.53
C LEU A 249 -10.23 23.66 6.53
N TYR A 250 -9.55 22.56 6.84
CA TYR A 250 -8.66 21.89 5.91
C TYR A 250 -9.07 20.43 5.77
N GLY A 251 -9.34 19.99 4.54
CA GLY A 251 -9.78 18.63 4.25
C GLY A 251 -8.61 17.73 3.84
N PHE A 252 -8.61 16.49 4.32
CA PHE A 252 -7.76 15.40 3.84
C PHE A 252 -8.66 14.25 3.36
N LEU A 253 -8.60 13.94 2.07
CA LEU A 253 -9.34 12.84 1.45
C LEU A 253 -8.45 11.61 1.36
N PHE A 254 -8.97 10.49 1.85
CA PHE A 254 -8.40 9.16 1.69
C PHE A 254 -9.31 8.30 0.82
N ASN A 255 -8.85 7.11 0.46
CA ASN A 255 -9.66 6.13 -0.28
C ASN A 255 -10.84 5.59 0.51
N ASP A 256 -10.83 5.68 1.84
CA ASP A 256 -11.84 5.10 2.71
C ASP A 256 -12.67 6.14 3.50
N PHE A 257 -12.10 7.30 3.83
CA PHE A 257 -12.84 8.41 4.48
C PHE A 257 -12.35 9.81 4.06
N LEU A 258 -13.17 10.82 4.39
CA LEU A 258 -12.82 12.24 4.38
C LEU A 258 -12.63 12.74 5.82
N LEU A 259 -11.46 13.32 6.10
CA LEU A 259 -11.15 13.97 7.38
C LEU A 259 -11.21 15.49 7.23
N LEU A 260 -12.03 16.13 8.06
CA LEU A 260 -12.08 17.59 8.17
C LEU A 260 -11.31 18.03 9.42
N THR A 261 -10.45 19.01 9.26
CA THR A 261 -9.59 19.54 10.32
C THR A 261 -9.68 21.06 10.41
N GLN A 262 -9.14 21.62 11.49
CA GLN A 262 -8.86 23.05 11.65
C GLN A 262 -7.36 23.26 11.77
N ILE A 263 -6.86 24.31 11.11
CA ILE A 263 -5.46 24.71 11.21
C ILE A 263 -5.25 25.40 12.56
N ILE A 264 -4.31 24.89 13.36
CA ILE A 264 -3.80 25.55 14.55
C ILE A 264 -2.60 26.37 14.12
N LYS A 265 -2.77 27.69 14.03
CA LYS A 265 -1.68 28.62 13.69
C LYS A 265 -0.86 28.93 14.95
N PRO A 266 0.46 28.68 14.97
CA PRO A 266 1.32 29.16 16.05
C PRO A 266 1.27 30.69 16.15
N LEU A 267 1.34 31.25 17.38
CA LEU A 267 1.43 32.70 17.56
C LEU A 267 2.67 33.24 16.82
N GLY A 268 2.49 34.26 15.98
CA GLY A 268 3.58 34.91 15.23
C GLY A 268 3.87 34.34 13.83
N SER A 269 3.16 33.30 13.39
CA SER A 269 3.31 32.76 12.03
C SER A 269 2.68 33.66 10.96
N SER A 270 3.51 34.34 10.16
CA SER A 270 3.09 35.16 9.01
C SER A 270 3.30 34.47 7.63
N GLY A 271 3.52 33.15 7.59
CA GLY A 271 3.92 32.44 6.36
C GLY A 271 2.84 31.58 5.71
N THR A 272 2.91 31.48 4.37
CA THR A 272 2.23 30.49 3.52
C THR A 272 2.89 29.12 3.67
N ASP A 273 2.78 28.51 4.85
CA ASP A 273 3.33 27.17 5.09
C ASP A 273 2.74 26.16 4.10
N LYS A 274 3.61 25.52 3.33
CA LYS A 274 3.23 24.52 2.32
C LYS A 274 2.95 23.18 3.01
N VAL A 275 1.76 22.63 2.77
CA VAL A 275 1.37 21.29 3.24
C VAL A 275 2.33 20.23 2.68
N PHE A 276 2.68 19.25 3.51
CA PHE A 276 3.72 18.23 3.23
C PHE A 276 5.15 18.74 3.14
N SER A 277 5.41 20.01 3.50
CA SER A 277 6.79 20.49 3.68
C SER A 277 7.39 19.90 4.94
N PRO A 278 8.64 19.38 4.91
CA PRO A 278 9.34 18.92 6.11
C PRO A 278 9.66 20.05 7.10
N LYS A 279 9.59 21.32 6.65
CA LYS A 279 9.81 22.51 7.49
C LYS A 279 8.50 23.11 8.02
N SER A 280 7.35 22.53 7.68
CA SER A 280 6.08 23.09 8.15
C SER A 280 5.91 22.86 9.64
N ASN A 281 5.51 23.92 10.35
CA ASN A 281 5.15 23.85 11.76
C ASN A 281 3.62 23.88 11.94
N LEU A 282 2.85 23.73 10.85
CA LEU A 282 1.39 23.72 10.92
C LEU A 282 0.92 22.47 11.66
N GLN A 283 0.13 22.70 12.69
CA GLN A 283 -0.59 21.65 13.40
C GLN A 283 -2.06 21.70 12.99
N TYR A 284 -2.70 20.55 12.92
CA TYR A 284 -4.09 20.40 12.55
C TYR A 284 -4.82 19.69 13.67
N LYS A 285 -6.05 20.12 13.97
CA LYS A 285 -6.93 19.45 14.90
C LYS A 285 -8.16 18.92 14.18
N MET A 286 -8.48 17.65 14.42
CA MET A 286 -9.70 17.04 13.90
C MET A 286 -10.93 17.89 14.25
N TYR A 287 -11.75 18.22 13.25
CA TYR A 287 -12.95 19.03 13.45
C TYR A 287 -14.15 18.18 13.90
N LYS A 288 -14.34 17.03 13.26
CA LYS A 288 -15.40 16.07 13.52
C LYS A 288 -14.90 14.67 13.18
N THR A 289 -15.61 13.66 13.66
CA THR A 289 -15.41 12.24 13.30
C THR A 289 -15.24 12.08 11.78
N PRO A 290 -14.28 11.27 11.32
CA PRO A 290 -14.07 11.00 9.89
C PRO A 290 -15.36 10.58 9.18
N ILE A 291 -15.55 11.08 7.96
CA ILE A 291 -16.72 10.83 7.14
C ILE A 291 -16.39 9.67 6.19
N PHE A 292 -16.87 8.46 6.49
CA PHE A 292 -16.56 7.28 5.68
C PHE A 292 -17.26 7.30 4.33
N LEU A 293 -16.54 6.90 3.28
CA LEU A 293 -17.00 7.08 1.91
C LEU A 293 -18.04 6.04 1.46
N ASN A 294 -18.23 4.95 2.19
CA ASN A 294 -19.28 3.97 1.91
C ASN A 294 -20.70 4.48 2.19
N GLU A 295 -20.83 5.61 2.89
CA GLU A 295 -22.11 6.21 3.28
C GLU A 295 -22.21 7.68 2.83
N VAL A 296 -21.45 8.07 1.80
CA VAL A 296 -21.41 9.43 1.26
C VAL A 296 -22.11 9.53 -0.10
N LEU A 297 -22.88 10.60 -0.27
CA LEU A 297 -23.34 11.08 -1.57
C LEU A 297 -22.85 12.50 -1.79
N VAL A 298 -22.22 12.75 -2.94
CA VAL A 298 -21.75 14.09 -3.32
C VAL A 298 -22.68 14.67 -4.39
N LYS A 299 -23.13 15.91 -4.17
CA LYS A 299 -23.98 16.64 -5.10
C LYS A 299 -23.44 18.04 -5.34
N LEU A 300 -23.54 18.49 -6.59
CA LEU A 300 -23.41 19.91 -6.91
C LEU A 300 -24.72 20.64 -6.54
N PRO A 301 -24.68 21.97 -6.32
CA PRO A 301 -25.88 22.78 -6.18
C PRO A 301 -26.79 22.63 -7.42
N THR A 302 -28.09 22.86 -7.25
CA THR A 302 -29.11 22.74 -8.31
C THR A 302 -28.81 23.63 -9.52
N ASP A 303 -28.09 24.74 -9.31
CA ASP A 303 -27.51 25.56 -10.36
C ASP A 303 -25.97 25.45 -10.35
N PRO A 304 -25.38 24.51 -11.10
CA PRO A 304 -23.93 24.34 -11.17
C PRO A 304 -23.23 25.47 -11.94
N SER A 305 -23.98 26.39 -12.57
CA SER A 305 -23.46 27.54 -13.32
C SER A 305 -23.21 28.78 -12.45
N GLY A 306 -23.61 28.75 -11.17
CA GLY A 306 -23.26 29.80 -10.22
C GLY A 306 -21.74 29.94 -10.03
N ASP A 307 -21.27 31.19 -9.94
CA ASP A 307 -19.84 31.54 -9.77
C ASP A 307 -19.23 31.03 -8.46
N GLU A 308 -20.03 30.49 -7.53
CA GLU A 308 -19.55 30.03 -6.24
C GLU A 308 -19.03 28.58 -6.26
N PRO A 309 -17.81 28.32 -5.76
CA PRO A 309 -17.20 26.99 -5.76
C PRO A 309 -17.75 26.07 -4.64
N ILE A 310 -19.07 25.93 -4.54
CA ILE A 310 -19.77 25.18 -3.48
C ILE A 310 -20.15 23.77 -3.94
N PHE A 311 -20.08 22.81 -3.02
CA PHE A 311 -20.59 21.44 -3.18
C PHE A 311 -21.19 20.92 -1.87
N HIS A 312 -21.99 19.85 -1.99
CA HIS A 312 -22.68 19.22 -0.87
C HIS A 312 -22.20 17.79 -0.68
N ILE A 313 -21.92 17.42 0.57
CA ILE A 313 -21.67 16.04 1.00
C ILE A 313 -22.82 15.64 1.91
N SER A 314 -23.62 14.66 1.49
CA SER A 314 -24.62 14.01 2.33
C SER A 314 -23.99 12.75 2.93
N HIS A 315 -24.00 12.64 4.25
CA HIS A 315 -23.49 11.47 4.99
C HIS A 315 -24.52 11.07 6.03
N ILE A 316 -25.18 9.93 5.81
CA ILE A 316 -26.31 9.45 6.62
C ILE A 316 -27.34 10.59 6.78
N ASP A 317 -27.58 11.08 8.00
CA ASP A 317 -28.56 12.11 8.34
C ASP A 317 -27.98 13.54 8.34
N ARG A 318 -26.76 13.73 7.84
CA ARG A 318 -26.05 15.02 7.87
C ARG A 318 -25.71 15.50 6.47
N VAL A 319 -25.95 16.79 6.23
CA VAL A 319 -25.52 17.47 4.99
C VAL A 319 -24.46 18.51 5.32
N TYR A 320 -23.29 18.38 4.71
CA TYR A 320 -22.20 19.35 4.76
C TYR A 320 -22.21 20.18 3.48
N THR A 321 -22.40 21.49 3.61
CA THR A 321 -22.23 22.45 2.50
C THR A 321 -20.87 23.11 2.62
N LEU A 322 -19.98 22.80 1.68
CA LEU A 322 -18.58 23.21 1.68
C LEU A 322 -18.28 24.04 0.43
N ARG A 323 -17.47 25.09 0.60
CA ARG A 323 -16.95 25.95 -0.46
C ARG A 323 -15.45 25.70 -0.62
N ALA A 324 -15.01 25.36 -1.83
CA ALA A 324 -13.60 25.22 -2.18
C ALA A 324 -12.96 26.58 -2.51
N GLU A 325 -11.64 26.61 -2.76
CA GLU A 325 -10.93 27.85 -3.13
C GLU A 325 -11.24 28.30 -4.57
N SER A 326 -11.59 27.36 -5.46
CA SER A 326 -11.89 27.64 -6.87
C SER A 326 -12.88 26.63 -7.44
N ILE A 327 -13.44 26.94 -8.61
CA ILE A 327 -14.32 26.03 -9.36
C ILE A 327 -13.58 24.73 -9.74
N ASN A 328 -12.28 24.84 -10.07
CA ASN A 328 -11.43 23.70 -10.36
C ASN A 328 -11.26 22.80 -9.13
N GLU A 329 -10.97 23.40 -7.97
CA GLU A 329 -10.86 22.65 -6.71
C GLU A 329 -12.19 22.00 -6.31
N ARG A 330 -13.31 22.72 -6.44
CA ARG A 330 -14.65 22.13 -6.24
C ARG A 330 -14.83 20.88 -7.10
N THR A 331 -14.49 20.99 -8.39
CA THR A 331 -14.63 19.88 -9.34
C THR A 331 -13.71 18.71 -8.98
N ALA A 332 -12.47 18.98 -8.59
CA ALA A 332 -11.52 17.97 -8.14
C ALA A 332 -12.01 17.23 -6.88
N TRP A 333 -12.51 17.95 -5.88
CA TRP A 333 -13.11 17.37 -4.67
C TRP A 333 -14.28 16.46 -5.02
N VAL A 334 -15.24 16.95 -5.83
CA VAL A 334 -16.43 16.19 -6.21
C VAL A 334 -16.07 14.91 -6.96
N GLN A 335 -15.19 15.00 -7.96
CA GLN A 335 -14.77 13.86 -8.76
C GLN A 335 -14.06 12.80 -7.90
N LYS A 336 -13.10 13.22 -7.07
CA LYS A 336 -12.30 12.28 -6.26
C LYS A 336 -13.12 11.63 -5.15
N ILE A 337 -13.97 12.38 -4.44
CA ILE A 337 -14.85 11.80 -3.41
C ILE A 337 -15.82 10.80 -4.05
N LYS A 338 -16.43 11.17 -5.19
CA LYS A 338 -17.36 10.28 -5.91
C LYS A 338 -16.68 8.98 -6.34
N ALA A 339 -15.53 9.07 -7.01
CA ALA A 339 -14.80 7.89 -7.48
C ALA A 339 -14.36 6.98 -6.32
N ALA A 340 -13.86 7.55 -5.21
CA ALA A 340 -13.46 6.78 -4.05
C ALA A 340 -14.66 6.13 -3.32
N SER A 341 -15.78 6.84 -3.21
CA SER A 341 -17.03 6.32 -2.65
C SER A 341 -17.60 5.17 -3.47
N GLU A 342 -17.67 5.32 -4.79
CA GLU A 342 -18.14 4.27 -5.72
C GLU A 342 -17.27 3.01 -5.60
N LEU A 343 -15.94 3.17 -5.58
CA LEU A 343 -15.01 2.06 -5.41
C LEU A 343 -15.19 1.36 -4.04
N TYR A 344 -15.38 2.12 -2.96
CA TYR A 344 -15.67 1.56 -1.63
C TYR A 344 -16.94 0.71 -1.67
N ILE A 345 -18.05 1.29 -2.13
CA ILE A 345 -19.36 0.65 -2.16
C ILE A 345 -19.30 -0.63 -3.01
N GLU A 346 -18.68 -0.59 -4.18
CA GLU A 346 -18.54 -1.76 -5.05
C GLU A 346 -17.69 -2.86 -4.40
N THR A 347 -16.58 -2.50 -3.76
CA THR A 347 -15.70 -3.46 -3.10
C THR A 347 -16.39 -4.13 -1.91
N GLU A 348 -17.10 -3.35 -1.10
CA GLU A 348 -17.86 -3.86 0.03
C GLU A 348 -19.02 -4.76 -0.44
N LYS A 349 -19.71 -4.39 -1.51
CA LYS A 349 -20.75 -5.22 -2.14
C LYS A 349 -20.21 -6.58 -2.59
N LYS A 350 -19.08 -6.60 -3.30
CA LYS A 350 -18.42 -7.86 -3.72
C LYS A 350 -18.02 -8.73 -2.53
N LYS A 351 -17.52 -8.12 -1.44
CA LYS A 351 -17.18 -8.84 -0.20
C LYS A 351 -18.43 -9.47 0.44
N ARG A 352 -19.54 -8.74 0.48
CA ARG A 352 -20.84 -9.23 1.00
C ARG A 352 -21.42 -10.35 0.12
N GLU A 353 -21.37 -10.21 -1.21
CA GLU A 353 -21.83 -11.23 -2.15
C GLU A 353 -21.03 -12.53 -2.02
N LYS A 354 -19.70 -12.44 -1.89
CA LYS A 354 -18.85 -13.60 -1.64
C LYS A 354 -19.20 -14.30 -0.32
N ALA A 355 -19.42 -13.53 0.75
CA ALA A 355 -19.86 -14.07 2.04
C ALA A 355 -21.26 -14.71 1.96
N TYR A 356 -22.19 -14.12 1.22
CA TYR A 356 -23.53 -14.68 1.00
C TYR A 356 -23.49 -15.98 0.17
N LEU A 357 -22.68 -16.04 -0.88
CA LEU A 357 -22.51 -17.24 -1.68
C LEU A 357 -21.96 -18.41 -0.85
N VAL A 358 -21.02 -18.12 0.06
CA VAL A 358 -20.50 -19.09 1.03
C VAL A 358 -21.60 -19.57 2.00
N ARG A 359 -22.47 -18.65 2.47
CA ARG A 359 -23.59 -18.98 3.39
C ARG A 359 -24.79 -19.67 2.74
N SER A 360 -25.04 -19.44 1.45
CA SER A 360 -26.25 -19.93 0.74
C SER A 360 -26.09 -21.32 0.13
N GLN A 361 -24.90 -21.94 0.19
CA GLN A 361 -24.76 -23.36 -0.09
C GLN A 361 -25.66 -24.14 0.89
N ARG A 362 -26.69 -24.82 0.35
CA ARG A 362 -27.69 -25.57 1.13
C ARG A 362 -26.98 -26.50 2.10
N ALA A 363 -27.12 -26.22 3.39
CA ALA A 363 -26.60 -27.05 4.45
C ALA A 363 -27.46 -28.31 4.57
N THR A 364 -27.11 -29.34 3.80
CA THR A 364 -27.49 -30.73 4.06
C THR A 364 -26.50 -31.29 5.09
N GLY A 365 -26.98 -32.11 6.01
CA GLY A 365 -26.16 -32.62 7.09
C GLY A 365 -26.83 -33.76 7.84
N ILE A 366 -26.03 -34.49 8.61
CA ILE A 366 -26.43 -35.63 9.46
C ILE A 366 -26.91 -35.18 10.85
N GLY A 367 -26.95 -33.88 11.10
CA GLY A 367 -27.41 -33.30 12.36
C GLY A 367 -27.28 -31.79 12.40
N ARG A 368 -27.60 -31.23 13.56
CA ARG A 368 -27.42 -29.82 13.91
C ARG A 368 -26.70 -29.67 15.25
N LEU A 369 -25.87 -28.65 15.36
CA LEU A 369 -25.26 -28.18 16.59
C LEU A 369 -25.84 -26.80 16.92
N MET A 370 -26.55 -26.70 18.04
CA MET A 370 -26.96 -25.43 18.61
C MET A 370 -25.83 -24.90 19.50
N VAL A 371 -25.39 -23.68 19.25
CA VAL A 371 -24.30 -23.03 19.98
C VAL A 371 -24.84 -21.74 20.60
N ASN A 372 -24.63 -21.59 21.90
CA ASN A 372 -24.85 -20.34 22.62
C ASN A 372 -23.50 -19.81 23.11
N ILE A 373 -23.07 -18.70 22.54
CA ILE A 373 -21.90 -17.94 23.01
C ILE A 373 -22.37 -17.08 24.18
N VAL A 374 -22.02 -17.50 25.40
CA VAL A 374 -22.55 -16.92 26.64
C VAL A 374 -21.78 -15.64 26.98
N GLU A 375 -20.50 -15.78 27.32
CA GLU A 375 -19.65 -14.67 27.74
C GLU A 375 -18.16 -14.93 27.47
N GLY A 376 -17.38 -13.86 27.43
CA GLY A 376 -15.93 -13.89 27.49
C GLY A 376 -15.48 -13.47 28.88
N ILE A 377 -14.36 -14.01 29.35
CA ILE A 377 -13.80 -13.75 30.68
C ILE A 377 -12.35 -13.30 30.51
N GLU A 378 -12.00 -12.18 31.13
CA GLU A 378 -10.62 -11.63 31.19
C GLU A 378 -9.92 -11.59 29.82
N LEU A 379 -10.65 -11.17 28.78
CA LEU A 379 -10.11 -11.06 27.43
C LEU A 379 -8.88 -10.15 27.40
N LYS A 380 -7.96 -10.43 26.47
CA LYS A 380 -6.79 -9.59 26.21
C LYS A 380 -7.21 -8.12 25.99
N PRO A 381 -6.68 -7.16 26.76
CA PRO A 381 -6.94 -5.74 26.50
C PRO A 381 -6.25 -5.30 25.20
N CYS A 382 -6.99 -4.60 24.34
CA CYS A 382 -6.47 -4.15 23.03
C CYS A 382 -6.35 -2.63 22.93
N ARG A 383 -7.20 -1.86 23.63
CA ARG A 383 -7.24 -0.40 23.52
C ARG A 383 -6.37 0.29 24.58
N SER A 384 -6.02 1.55 24.32
CA SER A 384 -5.15 2.38 25.17
C SER A 384 -5.66 2.58 26.61
N HIS A 385 -6.96 2.49 26.84
CA HIS A 385 -7.59 2.56 28.17
C HIS A 385 -7.72 1.19 28.87
N GLY A 386 -7.12 0.14 28.31
CA GLY A 386 -7.08 -1.20 28.91
C GLY A 386 -8.37 -2.00 28.78
N LYS A 387 -9.26 -1.64 27.85
CA LYS A 387 -10.50 -2.36 27.55
C LYS A 387 -10.56 -2.76 26.06
N SER A 388 -11.66 -3.39 25.67
CA SER A 388 -11.90 -3.91 24.32
C SER A 388 -13.37 -3.78 23.92
N ASN A 389 -13.63 -3.81 22.61
CA ASN A 389 -14.96 -3.94 22.03
C ASN A 389 -15.11 -5.32 21.35
N PRO A 390 -15.24 -6.41 22.13
CA PRO A 390 -15.12 -7.75 21.58
C PRO A 390 -16.42 -8.25 20.92
N TYR A 391 -16.25 -9.01 19.85
CA TYR A 391 -17.28 -9.86 19.24
C TYR A 391 -16.71 -11.24 18.89
N CYS A 392 -17.56 -12.25 18.76
CA CYS A 392 -17.15 -13.59 18.37
C CYS A 392 -17.56 -13.88 16.93
N GLU A 393 -16.64 -14.44 16.15
CA GLU A 393 -16.91 -15.16 14.91
C GLU A 393 -16.88 -16.66 15.21
N VAL A 394 -17.98 -17.35 14.91
CA VAL A 394 -18.14 -18.80 15.13
C VAL A 394 -18.30 -19.47 13.78
N THR A 395 -17.41 -20.40 13.46
CA THR A 395 -17.37 -21.07 12.15
C THR A 395 -17.35 -22.58 12.27
N MET A 396 -17.93 -23.26 11.27
CA MET A 396 -17.85 -24.71 11.11
C MET A 396 -17.93 -25.04 9.61
N GLY A 397 -16.79 -25.41 9.04
CA GLY A 397 -16.63 -25.52 7.59
C GLY A 397 -16.94 -24.19 6.89
N SER A 398 -17.91 -24.18 5.97
CA SER A 398 -18.34 -22.97 5.25
C SER A 398 -19.38 -22.12 6.00
N GLN A 399 -19.86 -22.57 7.16
CA GLN A 399 -20.87 -21.86 7.94
C GLN A 399 -20.19 -20.87 8.88
N CYS A 400 -20.71 -19.64 8.98
CA CYS A 400 -20.16 -18.58 9.83
C CYS A 400 -21.26 -17.72 10.44
N HIS A 401 -21.19 -17.51 11.76
CA HIS A 401 -22.05 -16.64 12.54
C HIS A 401 -21.21 -15.63 13.33
N ILE A 402 -21.68 -14.39 13.41
CA ILE A 402 -20.99 -13.30 14.14
C ILE A 402 -21.92 -12.76 15.22
N THR A 403 -21.43 -12.62 16.45
CA THR A 403 -22.18 -12.04 17.56
C THR A 403 -22.23 -10.50 17.45
N LYS A 404 -23.06 -9.87 18.27
CA LYS A 404 -22.97 -8.42 18.48
C LYS A 404 -21.64 -8.06 19.13
N THR A 405 -21.12 -6.88 18.82
CA THR A 405 -20.02 -6.26 19.55
C THR A 405 -20.53 -5.71 20.89
N ILE A 406 -19.86 -6.05 21.99
CA ILE A 406 -20.08 -5.43 23.30
C ILE A 406 -18.98 -4.40 23.52
N GLN A 407 -19.34 -3.21 23.99
CA GLN A 407 -18.40 -2.09 24.09
C GLN A 407 -17.69 -2.07 25.46
N ASP A 408 -16.44 -1.60 25.46
CA ASP A 408 -15.65 -1.18 26.63
C ASP A 408 -15.56 -2.22 27.76
N THR A 409 -15.32 -3.49 27.42
CA THR A 409 -15.28 -4.57 28.39
C THR A 409 -14.31 -5.69 28.01
N LEU A 410 -13.67 -6.28 29.02
CA LEU A 410 -12.91 -7.53 28.89
C LEU A 410 -13.76 -8.75 29.31
N ASN A 411 -14.99 -8.52 29.77
CA ASN A 411 -15.92 -9.55 30.22
C ASN A 411 -17.29 -9.38 29.51
N PRO A 412 -17.34 -9.52 28.17
CA PRO A 412 -18.56 -9.32 27.40
C PRO A 412 -19.58 -10.43 27.65
N LYS A 413 -20.86 -10.08 27.79
CA LYS A 413 -21.97 -11.04 27.83
C LYS A 413 -22.75 -11.00 26.52
N TRP A 414 -22.45 -11.91 25.61
CA TRP A 414 -23.07 -11.93 24.28
C TRP A 414 -24.45 -12.59 24.28
N ASN A 415 -24.59 -13.70 25.01
CA ASN A 415 -25.80 -14.54 25.03
C ASN A 415 -26.39 -14.79 23.62
N SER A 416 -25.51 -15.10 22.67
CA SER A 416 -25.84 -15.16 21.25
C SER A 416 -26.01 -16.61 20.82
N ASN A 417 -27.20 -16.95 20.31
CA ASN A 417 -27.50 -18.28 19.79
C ASN A 417 -27.24 -18.35 18.28
N CYS A 418 -26.62 -19.44 17.83
CA CYS A 418 -26.47 -19.79 16.43
C CYS A 418 -26.62 -21.31 16.23
N GLN A 419 -26.88 -21.71 14.98
CA GLN A 419 -27.07 -23.11 14.61
C GLN A 419 -26.13 -23.45 13.46
N PHE A 420 -25.52 -24.63 13.53
CA PHE A 420 -24.71 -25.20 12.46
C PHE A 420 -25.25 -26.56 12.06
N PHE A 421 -25.22 -26.88 10.77
CA PHE A 421 -25.50 -28.23 10.27
C PHE A 421 -24.21 -29.03 10.18
N ILE A 422 -24.27 -30.27 10.62
CA ILE A 422 -23.11 -31.16 10.70
C ILE A 422 -23.06 -31.99 9.44
N LYS A 423 -21.95 -31.96 8.73
CA LYS A 423 -21.72 -32.78 7.54
C LYS A 423 -21.02 -34.08 7.92
N ASP A 424 -20.03 -34.00 8.81
CA ASP A 424 -19.21 -35.13 9.22
C ASP A 424 -18.85 -35.00 10.70
N LEU A 425 -19.29 -35.97 11.52
CA LEU A 425 -19.08 -35.96 12.96
C LEU A 425 -17.60 -36.01 13.36
N GLU A 426 -16.76 -36.68 12.57
CA GLU A 426 -15.35 -36.92 12.89
C GLU A 426 -14.45 -35.78 12.38
N GLN A 427 -14.85 -35.15 11.28
CA GLN A 427 -14.07 -34.09 10.61
C GLN A 427 -14.53 -32.67 10.95
N ASP A 428 -15.81 -32.45 11.29
CA ASP A 428 -16.29 -31.10 11.59
C ASP A 428 -15.69 -30.59 12.91
N VAL A 429 -15.21 -29.35 12.86
CA VAL A 429 -14.63 -28.62 13.98
C VAL A 429 -15.34 -27.28 14.11
N LEU A 430 -15.84 -26.99 15.30
CA LEU A 430 -16.35 -25.69 15.67
C LEU A 430 -15.18 -24.80 16.06
N CYS A 431 -14.92 -23.76 15.28
CA CYS A 431 -13.92 -22.74 15.57
C CYS A 431 -14.62 -21.50 16.13
N ILE A 432 -14.12 -20.97 17.25
CA ILE A 432 -14.59 -19.72 17.82
C ILE A 432 -13.41 -18.77 17.92
N THR A 433 -13.51 -17.64 17.23
CA THR A 433 -12.49 -16.59 17.24
C THR A 433 -13.09 -15.33 17.82
N VAL A 434 -12.40 -14.71 18.77
CA VAL A 434 -12.79 -13.42 19.34
C VAL A 434 -11.97 -12.32 18.70
N PHE A 435 -12.66 -11.26 18.27
CA PHE A 435 -12.06 -10.11 17.63
C PHE A 435 -12.45 -8.81 18.34
N GLU A 436 -11.54 -7.85 18.31
CA GLU A 436 -11.75 -6.46 18.67
C GLU A 436 -12.33 -5.74 17.45
N ARG A 437 -13.52 -5.16 17.59
CA ARG A 437 -14.11 -4.35 16.50
C ARG A 437 -13.28 -3.08 16.32
N ASP A 438 -12.75 -2.85 15.12
CA ASP A 438 -12.07 -1.60 14.75
C ASP A 438 -12.81 -0.90 13.59
N GLN A 439 -12.87 0.42 13.67
CA GLN A 439 -13.59 1.29 12.74
C GLN A 439 -12.72 1.69 11.56
N PHE A 440 -11.42 1.87 11.76
CA PHE A 440 -10.52 2.48 10.78
C PHE A 440 -9.61 1.47 10.08
N SER A 441 -9.49 0.27 10.64
CA SER A 441 -8.61 -0.81 10.21
C SER A 441 -9.25 -2.19 10.45
N PRO A 442 -8.68 -3.28 9.88
CA PRO A 442 -9.16 -4.62 10.15
C PRO A 442 -9.19 -4.94 11.66
N ASP A 443 -10.22 -5.68 12.07
CA ASP A 443 -10.46 -6.05 13.47
C ASP A 443 -9.26 -6.83 14.08
N ASP A 444 -8.83 -6.44 15.28
CA ASP A 444 -7.69 -7.07 15.98
C ASP A 444 -8.07 -8.44 16.58
N PHE A 445 -7.13 -9.38 16.55
CA PHE A 445 -7.33 -10.71 17.10
C PHE A 445 -7.21 -10.74 18.64
N LEU A 446 -8.24 -11.26 19.30
CA LEU A 446 -8.34 -11.39 20.76
C LEU A 446 -8.27 -12.83 21.26
N GLY A 447 -8.03 -13.80 20.37
CA GLY A 447 -7.84 -15.20 20.72
C GLY A 447 -8.82 -16.13 19.99
N ARG A 448 -8.49 -17.43 19.97
CA ARG A 448 -9.34 -18.46 19.37
C ARG A 448 -9.35 -19.76 20.15
N THR A 449 -10.40 -20.53 19.97
CA THR A 449 -10.50 -21.90 20.47
C THR A 449 -11.23 -22.76 19.46
N GLU A 450 -11.01 -24.07 19.53
CA GLU A 450 -11.56 -25.04 18.58
C GLU A 450 -12.09 -26.25 19.34
N ILE A 451 -13.21 -26.82 18.88
CA ILE A 451 -13.84 -27.98 19.48
C ILE A 451 -14.25 -28.94 18.37
N ARG A 452 -13.77 -30.18 18.39
CA ARG A 452 -14.23 -31.20 17.45
C ARG A 452 -15.65 -31.61 17.79
N VAL A 453 -16.51 -31.79 16.78
CA VAL A 453 -17.90 -32.21 17.02
C VAL A 453 -17.97 -33.59 17.68
N ALA A 454 -17.04 -34.50 17.34
CA ALA A 454 -16.89 -35.79 18.01
C ALA A 454 -16.69 -35.67 19.54
N ASP A 455 -15.90 -34.69 19.99
CA ASP A 455 -15.65 -34.46 21.42
C ASP A 455 -16.91 -33.94 22.12
N ILE A 456 -17.69 -33.08 21.44
CA ILE A 456 -18.99 -32.61 21.94
C ILE A 456 -19.95 -33.80 22.13
N LYS A 457 -20.02 -34.71 21.16
CA LYS A 457 -20.86 -35.92 21.25
C LYS A 457 -20.48 -36.78 22.46
N LYS A 458 -19.18 -36.97 22.68
CA LYS A 458 -18.65 -37.75 23.80
C LYS A 458 -18.99 -37.12 25.15
N ASP A 459 -18.85 -35.80 25.26
CA ASP A 459 -19.09 -35.07 26.50
C ASP A 459 -20.59 -34.93 26.82
N GLN A 460 -21.43 -34.75 25.80
CA GLN A 460 -22.89 -34.64 25.94
C GLN A 460 -23.52 -35.96 26.41
N GLY A 461 -23.13 -37.08 25.82
CA GLY A 461 -23.73 -38.38 26.12
C GLY A 461 -25.26 -38.32 26.07
N SER A 462 -25.93 -38.74 27.15
CA SER A 462 -27.39 -38.66 27.30
C SER A 462 -27.86 -37.52 28.22
N LYS A 463 -26.99 -36.55 28.56
CA LYS A 463 -27.22 -35.59 29.66
C LYS A 463 -27.69 -34.20 29.22
N GLY A 464 -28.10 -34.04 27.95
CA GLY A 464 -28.55 -32.77 27.40
C GLY A 464 -27.40 -31.79 27.11
N PRO A 465 -27.68 -30.48 26.94
CA PRO A 465 -26.69 -29.50 26.52
C PRO A 465 -25.48 -29.39 27.47
N VAL A 466 -24.28 -29.28 26.92
CA VAL A 466 -23.02 -29.16 27.67
C VAL A 466 -22.55 -27.70 27.70
N THR A 467 -22.14 -27.22 28.88
CA THR A 467 -21.47 -25.92 29.03
C THR A 467 -19.97 -26.15 29.21
N LYS A 468 -19.14 -25.42 28.45
CA LYS A 468 -17.68 -25.45 28.55
C LYS A 468 -17.15 -24.03 28.78
N CYS A 469 -16.17 -23.90 29.66
CA CYS A 469 -15.28 -22.75 29.71
C CYS A 469 -13.98 -23.14 28.99
N LEU A 470 -13.60 -22.39 27.97
CA LEU A 470 -12.48 -22.73 27.09
C LEU A 470 -11.47 -21.60 27.09
N LEU A 471 -10.19 -21.95 27.19
CA LEU A 471 -9.09 -21.01 27.04
C LEU A 471 -9.04 -20.51 25.59
N LEU A 472 -8.80 -19.21 25.43
CA LEU A 472 -8.45 -18.62 24.15
C LEU A 472 -6.94 -18.73 23.92
N HIS A 473 -6.56 -19.36 22.82
CA HIS A 473 -5.17 -19.60 22.43
C HIS A 473 -4.63 -18.44 21.58
N GLU A 474 -3.29 -18.41 21.44
CA GLU A 474 -2.51 -17.37 20.75
C GLU A 474 -2.61 -15.96 21.37
N VAL A 475 -3.14 -15.89 22.59
CA VAL A 475 -3.21 -14.68 23.40
C VAL A 475 -2.82 -15.00 24.85
N PRO A 476 -2.33 -14.00 25.61
CA PRO A 476 -1.85 -14.23 26.98
C PRO A 476 -2.98 -14.44 28.00
N THR A 477 -4.19 -13.94 27.72
CA THR A 477 -5.35 -14.03 28.61
C THR A 477 -6.63 -14.19 27.79
N GLY A 478 -7.68 -14.71 28.43
CA GLY A 478 -9.00 -14.80 27.86
C GLY A 478 -9.57 -16.21 27.91
N GLU A 479 -10.79 -16.32 28.39
CA GLU A 479 -11.60 -17.54 28.30
C GLU A 479 -12.94 -17.22 27.65
N ILE A 480 -13.61 -18.24 27.12
CA ILE A 480 -14.95 -18.14 26.56
C ILE A 480 -15.85 -19.24 27.12
N VAL A 481 -17.04 -18.83 27.55
CA VAL A 481 -18.08 -19.74 28.02
C VAL A 481 -19.06 -20.00 26.89
N VAL A 482 -19.19 -21.27 26.53
CA VAL A 482 -20.09 -21.71 25.46
C VAL A 482 -20.99 -22.84 25.93
N ARG A 483 -22.25 -22.81 25.50
CA ARG A 483 -23.21 -23.89 25.69
C ARG A 483 -23.52 -24.54 24.35
N LEU A 484 -23.41 -25.86 24.29
CA LEU A 484 -23.43 -26.66 23.08
C LEU A 484 -24.53 -27.72 23.22
N ASP A 485 -25.38 -27.85 22.21
CA ASP A 485 -26.40 -28.91 22.14
C ASP A 485 -26.37 -29.56 20.76
N LEU A 486 -25.81 -30.77 20.71
CA LEU A 486 -25.68 -31.59 19.52
C LEU A 486 -26.94 -32.45 19.34
N GLN A 487 -27.56 -32.35 18.17
CA GLN A 487 -28.72 -33.16 17.79
C GLN A 487 -28.45 -33.79 16.43
N LEU A 488 -28.28 -35.11 16.39
CA LEU A 488 -28.18 -35.85 15.14
C LEU A 488 -29.59 -36.06 14.58
N PHE A 489 -29.72 -36.01 13.26
CA PHE A 489 -30.98 -36.39 12.63
C PHE A 489 -31.03 -37.92 12.63
N ASP A 490 -32.19 -38.47 13.00
CA ASP A 490 -32.38 -39.91 12.92
C ASP A 490 -32.13 -40.37 11.48
N GLU A 491 -31.35 -41.42 11.29
CA GLU A 491 -31.25 -42.07 9.99
C GLU A 491 -32.66 -42.57 9.61
N PRO A 492 -33.15 -42.28 8.39
CA PRO A 492 -34.46 -42.73 7.94
C PRO A 492 -34.58 -44.25 7.85
#